data_AF-A0A6F8V3D0-F1
#
_entry.id   AF-A0A6F8V3D0-F1
#
_cell.length_a   1.000
_cell.length_b   1.000
_cell.length_c   1.000
_cell.angle_alpha   90.00
_cell.angle_beta   90.00
_cell.angle_gamma   90.00
#
_symmetry.space_group_name_H-M   'P 1'
#
loop_
_entity.id
_entity.type
_entity.pdbx_description
1 polymer ?
#
loop_
_entity_poly.entity_id
_entity_poly.type
_entity_poly.pdbx_seq_one_letter_code
_entity_poly.pdbx_strand_id
1 'polypeptide(L)'
;MTISLKQSGFEELVQLLDRPVGSALAWDAIAARVPWQAEMAASSQDPVYHAEGDVWTHTVMVVEALRQDPALWELSDFDRQALLVTALLHDVAKPETRLEEFSAELGRVKVSNPHHALKGARAAWSFLWKVGADVELRERVFALVAWHQRVFHVLSKPEPRDEFITFSHLATWRDLVMLAQADNRGRISPNTEETAVELECVRLAAEEFGCLETPWAFSNDEARVIFCRETGKSPFYEPRPPAGSRVFVLSGIPGSGKNTYAAKAFPGLPQVSFDDLREDEDDPGRVLQLGYELAREHLRKKQAFVWNATNTNKLMRDRIIALARSYDAHIEVHALDTPYATVLKQNRSREAQVPEEVVERFIDRWQPPTPLEAHQVFWVSPDHTLRPAFVNLGAANAPAPGAP
;
A
#
# COMPACT_ATOMS: atom_id res chain seq x y z
N MET A 1 30.66 7.51 24.88
CA MET A 1 30.48 8.25 23.62
C MET A 1 29.09 7.95 23.12
N THR A 2 28.16 8.86 23.36
CA THR A 2 26.79 8.80 22.86
C THR A 2 26.87 8.90 21.34
N ILE A 3 26.61 7.80 20.63
CA ILE A 3 26.41 7.83 19.19
C ILE A 3 25.17 8.70 18.99
N SER A 4 25.37 9.94 18.53
CA SER A 4 24.27 10.73 17.98
C SER A 4 23.78 9.95 16.77
N LEU A 5 22.71 9.18 16.97
CA LEU A 5 21.94 8.59 15.89
C LEU A 5 21.51 9.78 15.03
N LYS A 6 22.04 9.89 13.81
CA LYS A 6 21.51 10.86 12.86
C LYS A 6 20.03 10.56 12.71
N GLN A 7 19.19 11.56 12.98
CA GLN A 7 17.75 11.44 12.78
C GLN A 7 17.49 11.02 11.33
N SER A 8 16.52 10.12 11.14
CA SER A 8 16.14 9.71 9.78
C SER A 8 15.45 10.88 9.08
N GLY A 9 15.47 10.89 7.74
CA GLY A 9 14.74 11.93 6.97
C GLY A 9 13.24 11.91 7.28
N PHE A 10 12.71 10.73 7.65
CA PHE A 10 11.33 10.57 8.10
C PHE A 10 11.06 11.24 9.47
N GLU A 11 11.93 11.05 10.46
CA GLU A 11 11.78 11.67 11.78
C GLU A 11 11.76 13.20 11.69
N GLU A 12 12.61 13.78 10.84
CA GLU A 12 12.61 15.22 10.58
C GLU A 12 11.29 15.69 9.93
N LEU A 13 10.76 14.92 8.97
CA LEU A 13 9.48 15.24 8.31
C LEU A 13 8.33 15.22 9.33
N VAL A 14 8.27 14.20 10.18
CA VAL A 14 7.23 14.09 11.21
C VAL A 14 7.32 15.22 12.22
N GLN A 15 8.52 15.60 12.68
CA GLN A 15 8.69 16.73 13.61
C GLN A 15 8.21 18.06 13.03
N LEU A 16 8.26 18.21 11.70
CA LEU A 16 7.75 19.39 11.01
C LEU A 16 6.22 19.38 10.89
N LEU A 17 5.59 18.20 10.74
CA LEU A 17 4.15 18.04 10.54
C LEU A 17 3.36 17.93 11.86
N ASP A 18 3.80 17.08 12.78
CA ASP A 18 3.13 16.75 14.03
C ASP A 18 3.47 17.78 15.12
N ARG A 19 3.06 19.03 14.88
CA ARG A 19 3.21 20.14 15.82
C ARG A 19 1.87 20.47 16.49
N PRO A 20 1.84 20.85 17.77
CA PRO A 20 0.60 21.13 18.50
C PRO A 20 -0.36 22.06 17.75
N VAL A 21 -1.66 21.84 17.91
CA VAL A 21 -2.70 22.68 17.32
C VAL A 21 -2.46 24.17 17.62
N GLY A 22 -2.64 25.03 16.62
CA GLY A 22 -2.38 26.47 16.72
C GLY A 22 -0.92 26.89 16.48
N SER A 23 0.03 25.94 16.40
CA SER A 23 1.38 26.24 15.92
C SER A 23 1.44 26.24 14.39
N ALA A 24 2.08 27.28 13.83
CA ALA A 24 2.32 27.36 12.39
C ALA A 24 3.31 26.27 11.94
N LEU A 25 3.02 25.64 10.80
CA LEU A 25 3.95 24.74 10.15
C LEU A 25 5.03 25.55 9.42
N ALA A 26 6.26 25.04 9.45
CA ALA A 26 7.36 25.60 8.67
C ALA A 26 7.26 25.08 7.23
N TRP A 27 6.31 25.61 6.46
CA TRP A 27 5.99 25.11 5.12
C TRP A 27 7.18 25.09 4.17
N ASP A 28 8.10 26.05 4.25
CA ASP A 28 9.34 26.04 3.45
C ASP A 28 10.23 24.82 3.78
N ALA A 29 10.30 24.44 5.06
CA ALA A 29 11.07 23.28 5.49
C ALA A 29 10.38 21.95 5.14
N ILE A 30 9.05 21.92 5.13
CA ILE A 30 8.27 20.77 4.67
C ILE A 30 8.42 20.61 3.16
N ALA A 31 8.26 21.70 2.40
CA ALA A 31 8.42 21.75 0.95
C ALA A 31 9.78 21.21 0.50
N ALA A 32 10.87 21.60 1.20
CA ALA A 32 12.22 21.13 0.93
C ALA A 32 12.41 19.60 1.10
N ARG A 33 11.48 18.92 1.76
CA ARG A 33 11.51 17.47 2.01
C ARG A 33 10.54 16.69 1.11
N VAL A 34 9.68 17.37 0.35
CA VAL A 34 8.73 16.73 -0.58
C VAL A 34 9.29 16.85 -2.01
N PRO A 35 9.76 15.75 -2.63
CA PRO A 35 10.42 15.81 -3.94
C PRO A 35 9.54 16.41 -5.05
N TRP A 36 8.23 16.20 -4.97
CA TRP A 36 7.26 16.65 -5.97
C TRP A 36 6.74 18.07 -5.76
N GLN A 37 7.21 18.79 -4.74
CA GLN A 37 6.60 20.08 -4.37
C GLN A 37 6.58 21.08 -5.54
N ALA A 38 7.69 21.22 -6.26
CA ALA A 38 7.77 22.15 -7.39
C ALA A 38 6.82 21.77 -8.54
N GLU A 39 6.66 20.47 -8.81
CA GLU A 39 5.75 19.95 -9.84
C GLU A 39 4.28 20.14 -9.43
N MET A 40 3.98 19.93 -8.14
CA MET A 40 2.66 20.17 -7.56
C MET A 40 2.27 21.65 -7.63
N ALA A 41 3.22 22.54 -7.30
CA ALA A 41 3.02 23.99 -7.36
C ALA A 41 2.85 24.51 -8.80
N ALA A 42 3.45 23.84 -9.79
CA ALA A 42 3.31 24.18 -11.20
C ALA A 42 2.05 23.58 -11.85
N SER A 43 1.41 22.61 -11.21
CA SER A 43 0.27 21.88 -11.75
C SER A 43 -1.06 22.52 -11.33
N SER A 44 -1.67 23.30 -12.22
CA SER A 44 -3.00 23.86 -11.97
C SER A 44 -4.10 22.79 -11.93
N GLN A 45 -5.13 23.03 -11.12
CA GLN A 45 -6.30 22.15 -11.00
C GLN A 45 -7.52 22.73 -11.73
N ASP A 46 -8.66 22.05 -11.61
CA ASP A 46 -9.90 22.51 -12.22
C ASP A 46 -10.40 23.80 -11.54
N PRO A 47 -10.55 24.92 -12.26
CA PRO A 47 -10.78 26.22 -11.62
C PRO A 47 -12.16 26.36 -10.95
N VAL A 48 -13.09 25.43 -11.18
CA VAL A 48 -14.41 25.43 -10.54
C VAL A 48 -14.41 24.60 -9.26
N TYR A 49 -13.79 23.41 -9.31
CA TYR A 49 -13.78 22.46 -8.18
C TYR A 49 -12.55 22.61 -7.27
N HIS A 50 -11.56 23.37 -7.72
CA HIS A 50 -10.31 23.68 -7.03
C HIS A 50 -9.94 25.15 -7.28
N ALA A 51 -10.79 26.07 -6.84
CA ALA A 51 -10.58 27.51 -7.05
C ALA A 51 -9.38 28.07 -6.26
N GLU A 52 -8.81 27.29 -5.34
CA GLU A 52 -7.53 27.58 -4.65
C GLU A 52 -6.31 27.54 -5.58
N GLY A 53 -6.41 26.90 -6.76
CA GLY A 53 -5.40 26.97 -7.81
C GLY A 53 -4.64 25.67 -8.03
N ASP A 54 -3.43 25.56 -7.52
CA ASP A 54 -2.50 24.45 -7.80
C ASP A 54 -2.56 23.32 -6.76
N VAL A 55 -1.96 22.18 -7.10
CA VAL A 55 -1.98 20.96 -6.28
C VAL A 55 -1.25 21.15 -4.94
N TRP A 56 -0.18 21.95 -4.90
CA TRP A 56 0.56 22.18 -3.65
C TRP A 56 -0.24 23.07 -2.70
N THR A 57 -0.85 24.14 -3.22
CA THR A 57 -1.74 25.01 -2.44
C THR A 57 -2.91 24.22 -1.83
N HIS A 58 -3.54 23.35 -2.62
CA HIS A 58 -4.56 22.42 -2.11
C HIS A 58 -4.01 21.51 -1.01
N THR A 59 -2.87 20.88 -1.24
CA THR A 59 -2.23 19.99 -0.24
C THR A 59 -1.96 20.71 1.09
N VAL A 60 -1.49 21.95 1.05
CA VAL A 60 -1.31 22.80 2.23
C VAL A 60 -2.62 23.01 2.97
N MET A 61 -3.69 23.37 2.25
CA MET A 61 -5.01 23.59 2.81
C MET A 61 -5.59 22.32 3.44
N VAL A 62 -5.41 21.15 2.82
CA VAL A 62 -5.86 19.85 3.37
C VAL A 62 -5.15 19.50 4.67
N VAL A 63 -3.82 19.66 4.73
CA VAL A 63 -3.05 19.39 5.96
C VAL A 63 -3.49 20.32 7.09
N GLU A 64 -3.68 21.61 6.83
CA GLU A 64 -4.15 22.54 7.87
C GLU A 64 -5.59 22.25 8.28
N ALA A 65 -6.48 21.90 7.34
CA ALA A 65 -7.87 21.52 7.64
C ALA A 65 -7.95 20.21 8.45
N LEU A 66 -7.00 19.28 8.25
CA LEU A 66 -6.87 18.07 9.06
C LEU A 66 -6.40 18.42 10.48
N ARG A 67 -5.39 19.29 10.63
CA ARG A 67 -4.87 19.73 11.94
C ARG A 67 -5.87 20.52 12.77
N GLN A 68 -6.86 21.14 12.14
CA GLN A 68 -7.95 21.84 12.82
C GLN A 68 -9.04 20.90 13.35
N ASP A 69 -9.03 19.63 12.94
CA ASP A 69 -9.96 18.62 13.42
C ASP A 69 -9.58 18.16 14.84
N PRO A 70 -10.42 18.39 15.87
CA PRO A 70 -10.12 17.93 17.21
C PRO A 70 -9.91 16.41 17.30
N ALA A 71 -10.65 15.64 16.48
CA ALA A 71 -10.59 14.19 16.51
C ALA A 71 -9.22 13.65 16.10
N LEU A 72 -8.44 14.38 15.30
CA LEU A 72 -7.05 14.03 14.96
C LEU A 72 -6.16 13.96 16.22
N TRP A 73 -6.37 14.87 17.17
CA TRP A 73 -5.54 15.00 18.37
C TRP A 73 -5.92 14.02 19.48
N GLU A 74 -7.06 13.34 19.35
CA GLU A 74 -7.48 12.24 20.22
C GLU A 74 -6.86 10.89 19.80
N LEU A 75 -6.24 10.83 18.61
CA LEU A 75 -5.62 9.63 18.08
C LEU A 75 -4.29 9.32 18.74
N SER A 76 -3.87 8.06 18.59
CA SER A 76 -2.50 7.64 18.88
C SER A 76 -1.51 8.46 18.04
N ASP A 77 -0.28 8.63 18.53
CA ASP A 77 0.78 9.31 17.78
C ASP A 77 0.99 8.67 16.40
N PHE A 78 0.93 7.34 16.33
CA PHE A 78 1.08 6.61 15.08
C PHE A 78 -0.03 6.96 14.06
N ASP A 79 -1.30 6.86 14.45
CA ASP A 79 -2.42 7.11 13.54
C ASP A 79 -2.44 8.58 13.08
N ARG A 80 -2.19 9.50 14.01
CA ARG A 80 -2.09 10.94 13.73
C ARG A 80 -0.97 11.23 12.72
N GLN A 81 0.23 10.69 12.94
CA GLN A 81 1.37 10.90 12.06
C GLN A 81 1.13 10.28 10.67
N ALA A 82 0.54 9.08 10.62
CA ALA A 82 0.19 8.45 9.36
C ALA A 82 -0.83 9.27 8.56
N LEU A 83 -1.84 9.85 9.21
CA LEU A 83 -2.82 10.72 8.57
C LEU A 83 -2.20 12.04 8.07
N LEU A 84 -1.35 12.69 8.86
CA LEU A 84 -0.65 13.91 8.45
C LEU A 84 0.26 13.68 7.23
N VAL A 85 1.03 12.59 7.25
CA VAL A 85 1.89 12.20 6.13
C VAL A 85 1.05 11.82 4.90
N THR A 86 -0.08 11.13 5.10
CA THR A 86 -1.02 10.80 4.02
C THR A 86 -1.58 12.06 3.39
N ALA A 87 -2.05 13.04 4.18
CA ALA A 87 -2.58 14.30 3.68
C ALA A 87 -1.54 15.06 2.85
N LEU A 88 -0.28 15.08 3.30
CA LEU A 88 0.82 15.69 2.55
C LEU A 88 1.09 14.98 1.21
N LEU A 89 0.85 13.67 1.13
CA LEU A 89 1.26 12.84 -0.01
C LEU A 89 0.11 12.36 -0.91
N HIS A 90 -1.16 12.65 -0.59
CA HIS A 90 -2.31 12.03 -1.25
C HIS A 90 -2.37 12.31 -2.77
N ASP A 91 -1.94 13.50 -3.17
CA ASP A 91 -2.04 14.02 -4.53
C ASP A 91 -0.70 14.18 -5.26
N VAL A 92 0.40 13.60 -4.75
CA VAL A 92 1.76 13.79 -5.31
C VAL A 92 1.90 13.39 -6.78
N ALA A 93 1.01 12.51 -7.27
CA ALA A 93 1.02 12.06 -8.65
C ALA A 93 0.08 12.84 -9.59
N LYS A 94 -0.70 13.81 -9.08
CA LYS A 94 -1.58 14.64 -9.93
C LYS A 94 -0.81 15.31 -11.08
N PRO A 95 0.38 15.93 -10.87
CA PRO A 95 1.12 16.58 -11.96
C PRO A 95 1.40 15.63 -13.14
N GLU A 96 1.84 14.40 -12.85
CA GLU A 96 2.20 13.43 -13.88
C GLU A 96 1.01 12.77 -14.59
N THR A 97 -0.20 12.88 -14.05
CA THR A 97 -1.41 12.29 -14.63
C THR A 97 -2.41 13.34 -15.10
N ARG A 98 -2.02 14.61 -15.12
CA ARG A 98 -2.88 15.72 -15.45
C ARG A 98 -3.33 15.66 -16.91
N LEU A 99 -4.63 15.78 -17.13
CA LEU A 99 -5.27 15.86 -18.44
C LEU A 99 -6.18 17.08 -18.49
N GLU A 100 -6.12 17.82 -19.60
CA GLU A 100 -7.04 18.90 -19.94
C GLU A 100 -7.86 18.51 -21.16
N GLU A 101 -9.18 18.46 -21.01
CA GLU A 101 -10.07 18.05 -22.09
C GLU A 101 -11.34 18.92 -22.09
N PHE A 102 -11.88 19.20 -23.27
CA PHE A 102 -13.16 19.90 -23.38
C PHE A 102 -14.31 18.96 -22.98
N SER A 103 -15.05 19.33 -21.93
CA SER A 103 -16.26 18.62 -21.52
C SER A 103 -17.47 19.24 -22.20
N ALA A 104 -18.10 18.48 -23.10
CA ALA A 104 -19.35 18.91 -23.75
C ALA A 104 -20.50 19.06 -22.74
N GLU A 105 -20.53 18.21 -21.71
CA GLU A 105 -21.50 18.25 -20.61
C GLU A 105 -21.38 19.55 -19.81
N LEU A 106 -20.15 19.97 -19.47
CA LEU A 106 -19.90 21.18 -18.68
C LEU A 106 -19.76 22.45 -19.54
N GLY A 107 -19.68 22.31 -20.87
CA GLY A 107 -19.47 23.43 -21.79
C GLY A 107 -18.13 24.17 -21.61
N ARG A 108 -17.12 23.54 -21.01
CA ARG A 108 -15.81 24.14 -20.68
C ARG A 108 -14.68 23.11 -20.70
N VAL A 109 -13.44 23.59 -20.67
CA VAL A 109 -12.28 22.72 -20.38
C VAL A 109 -12.34 22.24 -18.94
N LYS A 110 -12.18 20.93 -18.75
CA LYS A 110 -12.09 20.24 -17.47
C LYS A 110 -10.67 19.76 -17.25
N VAL A 111 -10.15 19.96 -16.05
CA VAL A 111 -8.88 19.36 -15.62
C VAL A 111 -9.19 18.09 -14.84
N SER A 112 -8.50 17.01 -15.13
CA SER A 112 -8.64 15.74 -14.39
C SER A 112 -7.30 15.03 -14.25
N ASN A 113 -7.24 14.06 -13.34
CA ASN A 113 -6.01 13.34 -13.00
C ASN A 113 -6.29 11.83 -12.90
N PRO A 114 -6.65 11.14 -13.99
CA PRO A 114 -7.00 9.73 -13.90
C PRO A 114 -5.82 8.89 -13.40
N HIS A 115 -6.11 7.89 -12.57
CA HIS A 115 -5.13 6.95 -12.00
C HIS A 115 -4.07 7.57 -11.05
N HIS A 116 -4.19 8.84 -10.64
CA HIS A 116 -3.22 9.47 -9.74
C HIS A 116 -3.13 8.74 -8.40
N ALA A 117 -4.24 8.28 -7.80
CA ALA A 117 -4.24 7.66 -6.47
C ALA A 117 -3.26 6.48 -6.34
N LEU A 118 -3.34 5.46 -7.22
CA LEU A 118 -2.43 4.31 -7.15
C LEU A 118 -0.99 4.67 -7.58
N LYS A 119 -0.82 5.69 -8.44
CA LYS A 119 0.52 6.18 -8.80
C LYS A 119 1.16 6.92 -7.62
N GLY A 120 0.42 7.79 -6.95
CA GLY A 120 0.81 8.52 -5.76
C GLY A 120 1.11 7.59 -4.59
N ALA A 121 0.31 6.55 -4.38
CA ALA A 121 0.56 5.56 -3.34
C ALA A 121 1.91 4.85 -3.51
N ARG A 122 2.27 4.48 -4.75
CA ARG A 122 3.58 3.88 -5.07
C ARG A 122 4.73 4.87 -4.87
N ALA A 123 4.54 6.11 -5.30
CA ALA A 123 5.51 7.19 -5.10
C ALA A 123 5.77 7.42 -3.61
N ALA A 124 4.70 7.54 -2.81
CA ALA A 124 4.74 7.69 -1.36
C ALA A 124 5.42 6.49 -0.69
N TRP A 125 5.07 5.25 -1.07
CA TRP A 125 5.69 4.03 -0.54
C TRP A 125 7.22 4.04 -0.71
N SER A 126 7.68 4.32 -1.93
CA SER A 126 9.10 4.33 -2.26
C SER A 126 9.85 5.49 -1.60
N PHE A 127 9.24 6.68 -1.54
CA PHE A 127 9.80 7.83 -0.84
C PHE A 127 9.97 7.56 0.64
N LEU A 128 8.90 7.13 1.32
CA LEU A 128 8.91 6.83 2.75
C LEU A 128 9.94 5.75 3.09
N TRP A 129 10.12 4.74 2.23
CA TRP A 129 11.15 3.72 2.44
C TRP A 129 12.56 4.29 2.31
N LYS A 130 12.79 5.19 1.34
CA LYS A 130 14.08 5.86 1.14
C LYS A 130 14.45 6.77 2.31
N VAL A 131 13.47 7.45 2.92
CA VAL A 131 13.70 8.33 4.08
C VAL A 131 13.69 7.61 5.43
N GLY A 132 13.48 6.28 5.42
CA GLY A 132 13.62 5.43 6.61
C GLY A 132 12.37 5.32 7.47
N ALA A 133 11.18 5.48 6.90
CA ALA A 133 9.93 5.21 7.60
C ALA A 133 9.70 3.71 7.82
N ASP A 134 9.16 3.37 8.98
CA ASP A 134 8.79 1.99 9.32
C ASP A 134 7.71 1.44 8.37
N VAL A 135 7.69 0.12 8.23
CA VAL A 135 6.83 -0.56 7.25
C VAL A 135 5.35 -0.36 7.54
N GLU A 136 4.98 -0.27 8.82
CA GLU A 136 3.62 -0.07 9.30
C GLU A 136 3.06 1.29 8.86
N LEU A 137 3.87 2.34 8.99
CA LEU A 137 3.47 3.67 8.53
C LEU A 137 3.36 3.70 7.01
N ARG A 138 4.31 3.05 6.31
CA ARG A 138 4.26 2.93 4.84
C ARG A 138 3.02 2.21 4.35
N GLU A 139 2.60 1.13 5.03
CA GLU A 139 1.36 0.41 4.72
C GLU A 139 0.14 1.30 4.86
N ARG A 140 0.03 2.00 6.01
CA ARG A 140 -1.09 2.90 6.31
C ARG A 140 -1.19 4.01 5.26
N VAL A 141 -0.08 4.68 4.97
CA VAL A 141 -0.03 5.75 3.95
C VAL A 141 -0.35 5.18 2.56
N PHE A 142 0.23 4.04 2.17
CA PHE A 142 -0.05 3.43 0.88
C PHE A 142 -1.53 3.12 0.70
N ALA A 143 -2.17 2.49 1.70
CA ALA A 143 -3.59 2.14 1.66
C ALA A 143 -4.47 3.39 1.52
N LEU A 144 -4.25 4.39 2.37
CA LEU A 144 -5.05 5.61 2.37
C LEU A 144 -4.87 6.41 1.07
N VAL A 145 -3.64 6.64 0.61
CA VAL A 145 -3.39 7.34 -0.66
C VAL A 145 -3.98 6.56 -1.85
N ALA A 146 -3.90 5.23 -1.87
CA ALA A 146 -4.47 4.44 -2.97
C ALA A 146 -6.01 4.50 -3.03
N TRP A 147 -6.66 4.79 -1.89
CA TRP A 147 -8.13 4.77 -1.74
C TRP A 147 -8.77 6.15 -1.55
N HIS A 148 -8.00 7.22 -1.40
CA HIS A 148 -8.53 8.54 -1.01
C HIS A 148 -9.62 9.09 -1.95
N GLN A 149 -9.59 8.78 -3.25
CA GLN A 149 -10.66 9.18 -4.19
C GLN A 149 -11.88 8.24 -4.17
N ARG A 150 -11.71 6.98 -3.74
CA ARG A 150 -12.79 5.97 -3.82
C ARG A 150 -13.92 6.26 -2.84
N VAL A 151 -13.60 6.85 -1.69
CA VAL A 151 -14.54 7.22 -0.63
C VAL A 151 -15.69 8.09 -1.16
N PHE A 152 -15.43 9.00 -2.10
CA PHE A 152 -16.44 9.91 -2.68
C PHE A 152 -17.44 9.22 -3.61
N HIS A 153 -17.20 7.96 -3.99
CA HIS A 153 -18.03 7.23 -4.95
C HIS A 153 -18.46 5.85 -4.45
N VAL A 154 -18.10 5.48 -3.23
CA VAL A 154 -18.30 4.12 -2.70
C VAL A 154 -19.77 3.75 -2.57
N LEU A 155 -20.61 4.67 -2.11
CA LEU A 155 -22.05 4.44 -1.94
C LEU A 155 -22.81 4.32 -3.27
N SER A 156 -22.26 4.85 -4.35
CA SER A 156 -22.84 4.74 -5.70
C SER A 156 -22.51 3.42 -6.39
N LYS A 157 -21.69 2.55 -5.78
CA LYS A 157 -21.37 1.24 -6.34
C LYS A 157 -22.58 0.30 -6.25
N PRO A 158 -22.69 -0.70 -7.16
CA PRO A 158 -23.73 -1.72 -7.05
C PRO A 158 -23.67 -2.51 -5.74
N GLU A 159 -22.45 -2.79 -5.26
CA GLU A 159 -22.20 -3.53 -4.01
C GLU A 159 -21.27 -2.71 -3.09
N PRO A 160 -21.76 -1.65 -2.42
CA PRO A 160 -20.91 -0.79 -1.58
C PRO A 160 -20.24 -1.57 -0.44
N ARG A 161 -20.97 -2.50 0.18
CA ARG A 161 -20.49 -3.35 1.28
C ARG A 161 -19.16 -4.03 0.94
N ASP A 162 -18.99 -4.47 -0.31
CA ASP A 162 -17.81 -5.21 -0.70
C ASP A 162 -16.55 -4.33 -0.74
N GLU A 163 -16.70 -3.04 -1.07
CA GLU A 163 -15.62 -2.06 -0.96
C GLU A 163 -15.29 -1.78 0.52
N PHE A 164 -16.32 -1.68 1.40
CA PHE A 164 -16.10 -1.51 2.83
C PHE A 164 -15.30 -2.67 3.44
N ILE A 165 -15.73 -3.90 3.18
CA ILE A 165 -15.06 -5.11 3.63
C ILE A 165 -13.63 -5.17 3.09
N THR A 166 -13.44 -4.94 1.78
CA THR A 166 -12.12 -5.00 1.15
C THR A 166 -11.14 -4.00 1.75
N PHE A 167 -11.55 -2.74 1.93
CA PHE A 167 -10.66 -1.72 2.47
C PHE A 167 -10.37 -1.91 3.96
N SER A 168 -11.30 -2.48 4.73
CA SER A 168 -11.13 -2.72 6.17
C SER A 168 -9.91 -3.60 6.52
N HIS A 169 -9.42 -4.40 5.56
CA HIS A 169 -8.21 -5.22 5.65
C HIS A 169 -6.92 -4.51 5.25
N LEU A 170 -7.00 -3.27 4.76
CA LEU A 170 -5.86 -2.45 4.36
C LEU A 170 -5.64 -1.29 5.33
N ALA A 171 -6.72 -0.65 5.79
CA ALA A 171 -6.68 0.39 6.80
C ALA A 171 -8.08 0.55 7.42
N THR A 172 -8.22 1.47 8.36
CA THR A 172 -9.52 1.77 8.99
C THR A 172 -10.32 2.76 8.16
N TRP A 173 -11.63 2.56 8.06
CA TRP A 173 -12.52 3.54 7.43
C TRP A 173 -12.58 4.86 8.20
N ARG A 174 -12.39 4.86 9.53
CA ARG A 174 -12.24 6.09 10.32
C ARG A 174 -11.20 7.03 9.70
N ASP A 175 -9.99 6.52 9.49
CA ASP A 175 -8.88 7.30 8.89
C ASP A 175 -9.20 7.77 7.47
N LEU A 176 -9.77 6.91 6.62
CA LEU A 176 -10.07 7.27 5.24
C LEU A 176 -11.15 8.37 5.15
N VAL A 177 -12.19 8.27 5.98
CA VAL A 177 -13.24 9.29 6.08
C VAL A 177 -12.68 10.58 6.65
N MET A 178 -11.88 10.53 7.72
CA MET A 178 -11.26 11.73 8.31
C MET A 178 -10.37 12.46 7.28
N LEU A 179 -9.56 11.71 6.52
CA LEU A 179 -8.75 12.26 5.43
C LEU A 179 -9.63 12.92 4.36
N ALA A 180 -10.69 12.26 3.92
CA ALA A 180 -11.60 12.78 2.89
C ALA A 180 -12.37 14.01 3.35
N GLN A 181 -12.74 14.06 4.62
CA GLN A 181 -13.37 15.23 5.23
C GLN A 181 -12.40 16.40 5.28
N ALA A 182 -11.13 16.18 5.62
CA ALA A 182 -10.10 17.20 5.55
C ALA A 182 -9.84 17.66 4.11
N ASP A 183 -9.81 16.74 3.14
CA ASP A 183 -9.69 17.05 1.71
C ASP A 183 -10.83 17.94 1.21
N ASN A 184 -12.07 17.64 1.62
CA ASN A 184 -13.24 18.44 1.31
C ASN A 184 -13.26 19.82 2.02
N ARG A 185 -12.76 19.91 3.25
CA ARG A 185 -12.62 21.19 3.96
C ARG A 185 -11.46 22.03 3.42
N GLY A 186 -10.43 21.38 2.88
CA GLY A 186 -9.21 21.99 2.35
C GLY A 186 -9.29 22.42 0.89
N ARG A 187 -10.48 22.58 0.30
CA ARG A 187 -10.68 23.01 -1.09
C ARG A 187 -11.68 24.17 -1.21
N ILE A 188 -11.61 24.93 -2.29
CA ILE A 188 -12.60 25.94 -2.65
C ILE A 188 -13.44 25.40 -3.81
N SER A 189 -14.63 24.89 -3.51
CA SER A 189 -15.55 24.24 -4.46
C SER A 189 -17.01 24.61 -4.15
N PRO A 190 -17.92 24.70 -5.14
CA PRO A 190 -19.33 24.99 -4.89
C PRO A 190 -20.09 23.87 -4.16
N ASN A 191 -19.57 22.64 -4.10
CA ASN A 191 -20.28 21.47 -3.57
C ASN A 191 -19.72 20.95 -2.23
N THR A 192 -18.95 21.76 -1.49
CA THR A 192 -18.32 21.29 -0.24
C THR A 192 -19.32 20.86 0.83
N GLU A 193 -20.45 21.55 0.96
CA GLU A 193 -21.50 21.22 1.95
C GLU A 193 -22.18 19.89 1.60
N GLU A 194 -22.55 19.68 0.33
CA GLU A 194 -23.14 18.42 -0.15
C GLU A 194 -22.18 17.25 0.07
N THR A 195 -20.91 17.40 -0.35
CA THR A 195 -19.90 16.36 -0.14
C THR A 195 -19.66 16.06 1.34
N ALA A 196 -19.80 17.05 2.24
CA ALA A 196 -19.66 16.80 3.67
C ALA A 196 -20.76 15.86 4.20
N VAL A 197 -22.00 16.05 3.74
CA VAL A 197 -23.13 15.15 4.06
C VAL A 197 -22.90 13.75 3.51
N GLU A 198 -22.44 13.64 2.26
CA GLU A 198 -22.14 12.35 1.63
C GLU A 198 -21.04 11.58 2.39
N LEU A 199 -19.98 12.25 2.83
CA LEU A 199 -18.91 11.64 3.61
C LEU A 199 -19.38 11.17 4.99
N GLU A 200 -20.33 11.87 5.61
CA GLU A 200 -20.95 11.40 6.85
C GLU A 200 -21.83 10.16 6.61
N CYS A 201 -22.54 10.08 5.48
CA CYS A 201 -23.23 8.85 5.08
C CYS A 201 -22.25 7.68 4.88
N VAL A 202 -21.06 7.93 4.32
CA VAL A 202 -20.01 6.91 4.19
C VAL A 202 -19.54 6.43 5.57
N ARG A 203 -19.34 7.35 6.52
CA ARG A 203 -18.98 7.01 7.90
C ARG A 203 -20.02 6.10 8.56
N LEU A 204 -21.29 6.48 8.45
CA LEU A 204 -22.41 5.71 9.00
C LEU A 204 -22.53 4.33 8.35
N ALA A 205 -22.31 4.23 7.03
CA ALA A 205 -22.31 2.94 6.33
C ALA A 205 -21.14 2.04 6.79
N ALA A 206 -19.94 2.61 6.99
CA ALA A 206 -18.82 1.85 7.55
C ALA A 206 -19.12 1.31 8.96
N GLU A 207 -19.81 2.10 9.78
CA GLU A 207 -20.27 1.72 11.12
C GLU A 207 -21.32 0.61 11.05
N GLU A 208 -22.33 0.75 10.18
CA GLU A 208 -23.38 -0.26 9.96
C GLU A 208 -22.81 -1.61 9.50
N PHE A 209 -21.79 -1.60 8.64
CA PHE A 209 -21.11 -2.81 8.19
C PHE A 209 -20.06 -3.35 9.20
N GLY A 210 -19.87 -2.69 10.35
CA GLY A 210 -18.87 -3.08 11.34
C GLY A 210 -17.42 -2.95 10.87
N CYS A 211 -17.18 -2.09 9.88
CA CYS A 211 -15.88 -1.90 9.22
C CYS A 211 -15.20 -0.57 9.58
N LEU A 212 -15.80 0.25 10.44
CA LEU A 212 -15.28 1.60 10.76
C LEU A 212 -13.86 1.57 11.34
N GLU A 213 -13.67 0.78 12.40
CA GLU A 213 -12.40 0.69 13.16
C GLU A 213 -11.67 -0.65 12.98
N THR A 214 -12.40 -1.70 12.64
CA THR A 214 -11.89 -3.07 12.60
C THR A 214 -12.11 -3.72 11.24
N PRO A 215 -11.21 -4.62 10.82
CA PRO A 215 -11.44 -5.41 9.62
C PRO A 215 -12.68 -6.30 9.76
N TRP A 216 -13.34 -6.58 8.64
CA TRP A 216 -14.38 -7.61 8.58
C TRP A 216 -13.85 -8.96 9.08
N ALA A 217 -14.66 -9.64 9.91
CA ALA A 217 -14.30 -10.93 10.48
C ALA A 217 -14.70 -12.08 9.55
N PHE A 218 -13.81 -12.44 8.63
CA PHE A 218 -13.95 -13.66 7.83
C PHE A 218 -13.83 -14.93 8.68
N SER A 219 -14.52 -15.99 8.28
CA SER A 219 -14.47 -17.30 8.97
C SER A 219 -13.09 -17.95 8.94
N ASN A 220 -12.32 -17.73 7.87
CA ASN A 220 -10.91 -18.11 7.75
C ASN A 220 -10.21 -17.32 6.63
N ASP A 221 -8.91 -17.55 6.47
CA ASP A 221 -8.08 -16.89 5.45
C ASP A 221 -8.55 -17.16 4.01
N GLU A 222 -9.04 -18.37 3.71
CA GLU A 222 -9.52 -18.70 2.36
C GLU A 222 -10.83 -17.97 2.04
N ALA A 223 -11.71 -17.77 3.03
CA ALA A 223 -12.91 -16.95 2.87
C ALA A 223 -12.54 -15.52 2.44
N ARG A 224 -11.56 -14.91 3.12
CA ARG A 224 -11.03 -13.59 2.78
C ARG A 224 -10.43 -13.57 1.36
N VAL A 225 -9.57 -14.53 1.04
CA VAL A 225 -8.90 -14.60 -0.28
C VAL A 225 -9.91 -14.79 -1.40
N ILE A 226 -10.90 -15.69 -1.25
CA ILE A 226 -11.96 -15.88 -2.23
C ILE A 226 -12.76 -14.59 -2.41
N PHE A 227 -13.20 -13.98 -1.31
CA PHE A 227 -13.98 -12.75 -1.36
C PHE A 227 -13.24 -11.62 -2.09
N CYS A 228 -11.98 -11.39 -1.75
CA CYS A 228 -11.21 -10.27 -2.31
C CYS A 228 -10.70 -10.52 -3.75
N ARG A 229 -10.63 -11.79 -4.20
CA ARG A 229 -10.08 -12.13 -5.52
C ARG A 229 -11.13 -12.55 -6.54
N GLU A 230 -12.28 -13.05 -6.11
CA GLU A 230 -13.34 -13.55 -6.99
C GLU A 230 -14.57 -12.64 -6.92
N THR A 231 -15.09 -12.26 -8.09
CA THR A 231 -16.23 -11.34 -8.18
C THR A 231 -17.53 -11.98 -7.71
N GLY A 232 -18.32 -11.25 -6.92
CA GLY A 232 -19.67 -11.64 -6.52
C GLY A 232 -19.74 -12.75 -5.46
N LYS A 233 -18.67 -12.92 -4.67
CA LYS A 233 -18.66 -13.89 -3.57
C LYS A 233 -19.24 -13.28 -2.31
N SER A 234 -20.03 -14.08 -1.58
CA SER A 234 -20.59 -13.65 -0.30
C SER A 234 -19.49 -13.54 0.75
N PRO A 235 -19.47 -12.47 1.58
CA PRO A 235 -18.54 -12.36 2.70
C PRO A 235 -18.84 -13.35 3.83
N PHE A 236 -20.00 -14.01 3.78
CA PHE A 236 -20.42 -15.07 4.71
C PHE A 236 -20.10 -16.47 4.19
N TYR A 237 -19.40 -16.59 3.05
CA TYR A 237 -19.01 -17.89 2.54
C TYR A 237 -17.96 -18.53 3.47
N GLU A 238 -18.18 -19.80 3.84
CA GLU A 238 -17.29 -20.58 4.71
C GLU A 238 -16.62 -21.71 3.90
N PRO A 239 -15.59 -21.40 3.09
CA PRO A 239 -14.80 -22.42 2.41
C PRO A 239 -14.00 -23.25 3.41
N ARG A 240 -13.67 -24.47 3.01
CA ARG A 240 -12.65 -25.25 3.73
C ARG A 240 -11.26 -24.67 3.43
N PRO A 241 -10.31 -24.73 4.37
CA PRO A 241 -8.92 -24.41 4.08
C PRO A 241 -8.38 -25.28 2.92
N PRO A 242 -7.43 -24.76 2.12
CA PRO A 242 -6.86 -25.50 1.00
C PRO A 242 -6.17 -26.80 1.44
N ALA A 243 -6.31 -27.87 0.64
CA ALA A 243 -5.76 -29.20 0.91
C ALA A 243 -4.61 -29.59 -0.04
N GLY A 244 -4.08 -28.62 -0.79
CA GLY A 244 -2.92 -28.75 -1.68
C GLY A 244 -1.59 -28.50 -0.97
N SER A 245 -0.57 -28.11 -1.76
CA SER A 245 0.76 -27.77 -1.26
C SER A 245 0.79 -26.43 -0.51
N ARG A 246 1.81 -26.23 0.33
CA ARG A 246 2.18 -24.89 0.82
C ARG A 246 3.17 -24.22 -0.13
N VAL A 247 2.84 -23.02 -0.60
CA VAL A 247 3.69 -22.26 -1.53
C VAL A 247 4.16 -20.99 -0.84
N PHE A 248 5.48 -20.84 -0.71
CA PHE A 248 6.11 -19.67 -0.12
C PHE A 248 6.59 -18.74 -1.23
N VAL A 249 5.92 -17.60 -1.41
CA VAL A 249 6.24 -16.62 -2.45
C VAL A 249 7.12 -15.52 -1.84
N LEU A 250 8.38 -15.44 -2.27
CA LEU A 250 9.24 -14.34 -1.85
C LEU A 250 8.93 -13.07 -2.64
N SER A 251 9.02 -11.92 -1.99
CA SER A 251 8.88 -10.60 -2.60
C SER A 251 9.96 -9.66 -2.06
N GLY A 252 10.68 -8.98 -2.94
CA GLY A 252 11.72 -8.05 -2.50
C GLY A 252 12.57 -7.52 -3.64
N ILE A 253 13.05 -6.30 -3.46
CA ILE A 253 13.96 -5.62 -4.39
C ILE A 253 15.24 -6.46 -4.60
N PRO A 254 15.87 -6.48 -5.79
CA PRO A 254 17.18 -7.10 -5.97
C PRO A 254 18.19 -6.60 -4.94
N GLY A 255 18.78 -7.50 -4.16
CA GLY A 255 19.68 -7.13 -3.05
C GLY A 255 19.00 -6.94 -1.70
N SER A 256 17.74 -7.36 -1.55
CA SER A 256 17.08 -7.43 -0.25
C SER A 256 17.44 -8.69 0.56
N GLY A 257 18.30 -9.58 0.05
CA GLY A 257 18.66 -10.82 0.76
C GLY A 257 17.69 -12.00 0.60
N LYS A 258 16.85 -12.02 -0.45
CA LYS A 258 15.87 -13.11 -0.71
C LYS A 258 16.49 -14.51 -0.64
N ASN A 259 17.59 -14.74 -1.35
CA ASN A 259 18.24 -16.05 -1.42
C ASN A 259 18.76 -16.48 -0.04
N THR A 260 19.37 -15.56 0.71
CA THR A 260 19.84 -15.78 2.08
C THR A 260 18.69 -16.11 3.03
N TYR A 261 17.59 -15.36 2.92
CA TYR A 261 16.38 -15.63 3.70
C TYR A 261 15.80 -17.01 3.38
N ALA A 262 15.64 -17.33 2.09
CA ALA A 262 15.08 -18.60 1.63
C ALA A 262 15.89 -19.80 2.15
N ALA A 263 17.22 -19.73 2.03
CA ALA A 263 18.12 -20.79 2.51
C ALA A 263 18.02 -21.02 4.03
N LYS A 264 17.80 -19.95 4.81
CA LYS A 264 17.70 -20.04 6.29
C LYS A 264 16.31 -20.43 6.77
N ALA A 265 15.26 -19.86 6.17
CA ALA A 265 13.88 -20.05 6.61
C ALA A 265 13.28 -21.37 6.10
N PHE A 266 13.71 -21.83 4.93
CA PHE A 266 13.14 -23.00 4.25
C PHE A 266 14.21 -24.04 3.89
N PRO A 267 15.01 -24.52 4.88
CA PRO A 267 16.05 -25.49 4.60
C PRO A 267 15.44 -26.79 4.06
N GLY A 268 15.94 -27.25 2.92
CA GLY A 268 15.51 -28.50 2.29
C GLY A 268 14.22 -28.44 1.48
N LEU A 269 13.54 -27.28 1.40
CA LEU A 269 12.44 -27.12 0.44
C LEU A 269 12.99 -26.87 -0.97
N PRO A 270 12.38 -27.49 -2.02
CA PRO A 270 12.66 -27.12 -3.39
C PRO A 270 12.44 -25.62 -3.61
N GLN A 271 13.31 -24.99 -4.38
CA GLN A 271 13.17 -23.59 -4.77
C GLN A 271 13.04 -23.50 -6.29
N VAL A 272 12.07 -22.70 -6.74
CA VAL A 272 11.98 -22.25 -8.12
C VAL A 272 12.58 -20.85 -8.17
N SER A 273 13.82 -20.76 -8.62
CA SER A 273 14.60 -19.51 -8.75
C SER A 273 14.85 -19.21 -10.22
N PHE A 274 14.43 -18.03 -10.67
CA PHE A 274 14.69 -17.62 -12.07
C PHE A 274 16.14 -17.24 -12.30
N ASP A 275 16.89 -16.90 -11.25
CA ASP A 275 18.30 -16.59 -11.39
C ASP A 275 19.10 -17.89 -11.59
N ASP A 276 18.76 -18.97 -10.87
CA ASP A 276 19.37 -20.29 -11.04
C ASP A 276 19.04 -20.86 -12.43
N LEU A 277 17.80 -20.71 -12.90
CA LEU A 277 17.39 -21.15 -14.24
C LEU A 277 18.09 -20.40 -15.38
N ARG A 278 18.59 -19.19 -15.13
CA ARG A 278 19.36 -18.41 -16.12
C ARG A 278 20.80 -18.89 -16.28
N GLU A 279 21.31 -19.70 -15.35
CA GLU A 279 22.64 -20.29 -15.50
C GLU A 279 22.69 -21.29 -16.66
N ASP A 280 21.57 -21.97 -16.92
CA ASP A 280 21.43 -23.01 -17.94
C ASP A 280 20.65 -22.55 -19.20
N GLU A 281 19.91 -21.45 -19.16
CA GLU A 281 19.10 -20.95 -20.27
C GLU A 281 19.08 -19.41 -20.34
N ASP A 282 19.51 -18.86 -21.48
CA ASP A 282 19.63 -17.42 -21.70
C ASP A 282 18.33 -16.77 -22.18
N ASP A 283 17.40 -17.52 -22.79
CA ASP A 283 16.15 -16.96 -23.31
C ASP A 283 15.15 -16.62 -22.19
N PRO A 284 14.78 -15.34 -21.98
CA PRO A 284 13.89 -14.96 -20.87
C PRO A 284 12.50 -15.61 -20.93
N GLY A 285 12.01 -15.92 -22.14
CA GLY A 285 10.73 -16.59 -22.34
C GLY A 285 10.75 -18.04 -21.89
N ARG A 286 11.82 -18.76 -22.24
CA ARG A 286 12.05 -20.15 -21.81
C ARG A 286 12.33 -20.26 -20.33
N VAL A 287 13.15 -19.38 -19.73
CA VAL A 287 13.34 -19.35 -18.26
C VAL A 287 12.00 -19.16 -17.55
N LEU A 288 11.15 -18.27 -18.07
CA LEU A 288 9.81 -18.08 -17.53
C LEU A 288 8.98 -19.36 -17.61
N GLN A 289 8.98 -20.02 -18.76
CA GLN A 289 8.25 -21.26 -19.00
C GLN A 289 8.73 -22.39 -18.07
N LEU A 290 10.04 -22.62 -17.99
CA LEU A 290 10.66 -23.63 -17.14
C LEU A 290 10.32 -23.41 -15.66
N GLY A 291 10.38 -22.17 -15.18
CA GLY A 291 9.99 -21.85 -13.81
C GLY A 291 8.54 -22.23 -13.49
N TYR A 292 7.60 -21.94 -14.40
CA TYR A 292 6.20 -22.34 -14.21
C TYR A 292 5.98 -23.85 -14.38
N GLU A 293 6.76 -24.53 -15.21
CA GLU A 293 6.70 -25.98 -15.34
C GLU A 293 7.15 -26.67 -14.05
N LEU A 294 8.28 -26.25 -13.47
CA LEU A 294 8.76 -26.75 -12.17
C LEU A 294 7.74 -26.49 -11.05
N ALA A 295 7.16 -25.29 -11.00
CA ALA A 295 6.09 -25.00 -10.04
C ALA A 295 4.89 -25.95 -10.22
N ARG A 296 4.44 -26.21 -11.46
CA ARG A 296 3.36 -27.17 -11.72
C ARG A 296 3.70 -28.59 -11.28
N GLU A 297 4.95 -29.01 -11.43
CA GLU A 297 5.39 -30.33 -10.94
C GLU A 297 5.25 -30.45 -9.43
N HIS A 298 5.73 -29.46 -8.67
CA HIS A 298 5.58 -29.45 -7.21
C HIS A 298 4.10 -29.39 -6.80
N LEU A 299 3.30 -28.54 -7.45
CA LEU A 299 1.86 -28.40 -7.20
C LEU A 299 1.11 -29.72 -7.44
N ARG A 300 1.38 -30.42 -8.55
CA ARG A 300 0.78 -31.74 -8.84
C ARG A 300 1.15 -32.80 -7.81
N LYS A 301 2.38 -32.75 -7.29
CA LYS A 301 2.88 -33.63 -6.22
C LYS A 301 2.39 -33.21 -4.83
N LYS A 302 1.66 -32.10 -4.70
CA LYS A 302 1.30 -31.44 -3.43
C LYS A 302 2.52 -31.19 -2.52
N GLN A 303 3.69 -30.97 -3.13
CA GLN A 303 4.94 -30.73 -2.43
C GLN A 303 5.08 -29.24 -2.11
N ALA A 304 5.46 -28.92 -0.87
CA ALA A 304 5.77 -27.54 -0.52
C ALA A 304 7.04 -27.05 -1.24
N PHE A 305 7.04 -25.80 -1.70
CA PHE A 305 8.18 -25.21 -2.40
C PHE A 305 8.23 -23.69 -2.22
N VAL A 306 9.41 -23.11 -2.47
CA VAL A 306 9.65 -21.68 -2.45
C VAL A 306 9.65 -21.15 -3.88
N TRP A 307 8.84 -20.14 -4.15
CA TRP A 307 8.92 -19.35 -5.37
C TRP A 307 9.81 -18.13 -5.11
N ASN A 308 11.08 -18.25 -5.51
CA ASN A 308 12.10 -17.24 -5.27
C ASN A 308 12.22 -16.33 -6.50
N ALA A 309 11.48 -15.22 -6.49
CA ALA A 309 11.56 -14.18 -7.50
C ALA A 309 11.42 -12.79 -6.85
N THR A 310 11.66 -11.73 -7.62
CA THR A 310 11.57 -10.35 -7.11
C THR A 310 10.15 -9.95 -6.72
N ASN A 311 9.14 -10.33 -7.51
CA ASN A 311 7.71 -10.18 -7.21
C ASN A 311 7.27 -8.81 -6.63
N THR A 312 7.87 -7.73 -7.13
CA THR A 312 7.75 -6.40 -6.52
C THR A 312 6.41 -5.72 -6.79
N ASN A 313 5.58 -6.22 -7.69
CA ASN A 313 4.25 -5.64 -7.92
C ASN A 313 3.15 -6.71 -7.90
N LYS A 314 1.91 -6.27 -7.73
CA LYS A 314 0.75 -7.16 -7.63
C LYS A 314 0.61 -8.07 -8.85
N LEU A 315 0.84 -7.55 -10.06
CA LEU A 315 0.72 -8.34 -11.29
C LEU A 315 1.72 -9.50 -11.33
N MET A 316 2.96 -9.30 -10.88
CA MET A 316 3.97 -10.36 -10.80
C MET A 316 3.58 -11.44 -9.80
N ARG A 317 3.11 -11.02 -8.61
CA ARG A 317 2.63 -11.94 -7.56
C ARG A 317 1.39 -12.71 -8.00
N ASP A 318 0.44 -12.04 -8.63
CA ASP A 318 -0.83 -12.63 -9.07
C ASP A 318 -0.63 -13.82 -10.00
N ARG A 319 0.41 -13.84 -10.83
CA ARG A 319 0.66 -14.96 -11.76
C ARG A 319 0.93 -16.27 -11.02
N ILE A 320 1.85 -16.26 -10.05
CA ILE A 320 2.15 -17.45 -9.25
C ILE A 320 1.04 -17.76 -8.26
N ILE A 321 0.42 -16.74 -7.66
CA ILE A 321 -0.71 -16.92 -6.74
C ILE A 321 -1.88 -17.59 -7.45
N ALA A 322 -2.27 -17.11 -8.64
CA ALA A 322 -3.37 -17.70 -9.41
C ALA A 322 -3.07 -19.15 -9.82
N LEU A 323 -1.82 -19.43 -10.24
CA LEU A 323 -1.39 -20.80 -10.52
C LEU A 323 -1.49 -21.68 -9.28
N ALA A 324 -0.96 -21.25 -8.14
CA ALA A 324 -1.01 -22.03 -6.90
C ALA A 324 -2.46 -22.30 -6.46
N ARG A 325 -3.35 -21.30 -6.56
CA ARG A 325 -4.79 -21.46 -6.25
C ARG A 325 -5.49 -22.47 -7.16
N SER A 326 -5.13 -22.57 -8.44
CA SER A 326 -5.74 -23.57 -9.32
C SER A 326 -5.41 -25.02 -8.93
N TYR A 327 -4.47 -25.22 -8.00
CA TYR A 327 -4.09 -26.50 -7.42
C TYR A 327 -4.48 -26.61 -5.93
N ASP A 328 -5.39 -25.75 -5.45
CA ASP A 328 -5.88 -25.75 -4.07
C ASP A 328 -4.74 -25.56 -3.05
N ALA A 329 -3.72 -24.77 -3.39
CA ALA A 329 -2.56 -24.54 -2.55
C ALA A 329 -2.80 -23.48 -1.47
N HIS A 330 -2.23 -23.69 -0.29
CA HIS A 330 -2.07 -22.64 0.71
C HIS A 330 -0.87 -21.77 0.36
N ILE A 331 -1.02 -20.45 0.46
CA ILE A 331 -0.06 -19.48 -0.08
C ILE A 331 0.36 -18.50 1.00
N GLU A 332 1.67 -18.36 1.18
CA GLU A 332 2.29 -17.43 2.11
C GLU A 332 3.22 -16.50 1.33
N VAL A 333 3.05 -15.19 1.49
CA VAL A 333 3.94 -14.20 0.86
C VAL A 333 4.92 -13.68 1.90
N HIS A 334 6.22 -13.79 1.63
CA HIS A 334 7.30 -13.32 2.49
C HIS A 334 8.00 -12.14 1.81
N ALA A 335 7.67 -10.93 2.25
CA ALA A 335 8.14 -9.68 1.68
C ALA A 335 9.32 -9.12 2.48
N LEU A 336 10.47 -8.90 1.84
CA LEU A 336 11.66 -8.45 2.55
C LEU A 336 11.66 -6.92 2.67
N ASP A 337 11.61 -6.42 3.89
CA ASP A 337 11.70 -5.00 4.21
C ASP A 337 13.13 -4.63 4.64
N THR A 338 14.08 -4.80 3.73
CA THR A 338 15.46 -4.39 3.97
C THR A 338 15.60 -2.88 3.76
N PRO A 339 16.27 -2.13 4.64
CA PRO A 339 16.46 -0.69 4.48
C PRO A 339 17.14 -0.33 3.14
N TYR A 340 16.72 0.78 2.53
CA TYR A 340 17.22 1.22 1.21
C TYR A 340 18.76 1.26 1.11
N ALA A 341 19.41 1.89 2.10
CA ALA A 341 20.87 1.98 2.14
C ALA A 341 21.54 0.60 2.20
N THR A 342 20.93 -0.35 2.90
CA THR A 342 21.41 -1.74 2.99
C THR A 342 21.25 -2.45 1.65
N VAL A 343 20.10 -2.29 0.96
CA VAL A 343 19.88 -2.87 -0.37
C VAL A 343 20.92 -2.38 -1.37
N LEU A 344 21.18 -1.06 -1.41
CA LEU A 344 22.20 -0.50 -2.30
C LEU A 344 23.60 -1.01 -1.96
N LYS A 345 23.96 -1.07 -0.67
CA LYS A 345 25.25 -1.61 -0.21
C LYS A 345 25.41 -3.07 -0.64
N GLN A 346 24.39 -3.90 -0.41
CA GLN A 346 24.38 -5.31 -0.81
C GLN A 346 24.40 -5.48 -2.34
N ASN A 347 23.77 -4.55 -3.09
CA ASN A 347 23.85 -4.53 -4.56
C ASN A 347 25.25 -4.23 -5.07
N ARG A 348 25.97 -3.30 -4.45
CA ARG A 348 27.34 -2.97 -4.86
C ARG A 348 28.36 -4.06 -4.51
N SER A 349 28.07 -4.89 -3.51
CA SER A 349 28.99 -5.94 -3.07
C SER A 349 28.78 -7.30 -3.72
N ARG A 350 27.75 -7.48 -4.56
CA ARG A 350 27.46 -8.79 -5.19
C ARG A 350 28.33 -9.00 -6.43
N GLU A 351 28.59 -10.26 -6.78
CA GLU A 351 29.34 -10.66 -7.97
C GLU A 351 28.60 -10.26 -9.26
N ALA A 352 27.32 -10.62 -9.37
CA ALA A 352 26.45 -10.23 -10.48
C ALA A 352 25.67 -8.93 -10.17
N GLN A 353 26.34 -7.78 -10.22
CA GLN A 353 25.74 -6.47 -9.90
C GLN A 353 24.57 -6.13 -10.83
N VAL A 354 23.46 -5.68 -10.25
CA VAL A 354 22.35 -5.13 -11.04
C VAL A 354 22.57 -3.61 -11.13
N PRO A 355 22.54 -3.00 -12.33
CA PRO A 355 22.70 -1.55 -12.47
C PRO A 355 21.71 -0.80 -11.58
N GLU A 356 22.14 0.28 -10.91
CA GLU A 356 21.28 1.02 -9.97
C GLU A 356 20.01 1.55 -10.65
N GLU A 357 20.08 1.97 -11.91
CA GLU A 357 18.90 2.35 -12.71
C GLU A 357 17.86 1.23 -12.83
N VAL A 358 18.29 -0.03 -12.90
CA VAL A 358 17.39 -1.18 -12.95
C VAL A 358 16.76 -1.42 -11.58
N VAL A 359 17.52 -1.22 -10.49
CA VAL A 359 16.99 -1.29 -9.12
C VAL A 359 15.94 -0.20 -8.90
N GLU A 360 16.20 1.02 -9.33
CA GLU A 360 15.22 2.13 -9.26
C GLU A 360 13.94 1.81 -10.05
N ARG A 361 14.03 1.21 -11.24
CA ARG A 361 12.83 0.75 -11.97
C ARG A 361 11.99 -0.28 -11.21
N PHE A 362 12.62 -1.13 -10.38
CA PHE A 362 11.90 -2.04 -9.50
C PHE A 362 11.23 -1.30 -8.35
N ILE A 363 11.91 -0.30 -7.78
CA ILE A 363 11.42 0.55 -6.69
C ILE A 363 10.22 1.39 -7.17
N ASP A 364 10.29 2.01 -8.35
CA ASP A 364 9.21 2.85 -8.91
C ASP A 364 7.91 2.07 -9.12
N ARG A 365 8.02 0.76 -9.35
CA ARG A 365 6.88 -0.14 -9.56
C ARG A 365 6.54 -0.94 -8.32
N TRP A 366 7.26 -0.75 -7.21
CA TRP A 366 7.08 -1.54 -6.01
C TRP A 366 5.71 -1.25 -5.39
N GLN A 367 4.96 -2.32 -5.17
CA GLN A 367 3.71 -2.32 -4.42
C GLN A 367 3.85 -3.30 -3.27
N PRO A 368 3.51 -2.92 -2.03
CA PRO A 368 3.48 -3.86 -0.92
C PRO A 368 2.52 -5.01 -1.23
N PRO A 369 2.84 -6.25 -0.83
CA PRO A 369 1.85 -7.32 -0.83
C PRO A 369 0.81 -7.08 0.26
N THR A 370 -0.45 -7.33 -0.06
CA THR A 370 -1.59 -7.07 0.85
C THR A 370 -2.25 -8.38 1.32
N PRO A 371 -2.92 -8.39 2.48
CA PRO A 371 -3.70 -9.55 2.96
C PRO A 371 -4.82 -10.00 2.03
N LEU A 372 -5.16 -9.17 1.03
CA LEU A 372 -6.13 -9.48 -0.02
C LEU A 372 -5.58 -10.47 -1.07
N GLU A 373 -4.26 -10.64 -1.12
CA GLU A 373 -3.60 -11.40 -2.18
C GLU A 373 -3.46 -12.90 -1.86
N ALA A 374 -3.23 -13.24 -0.59
CA ALA A 374 -2.87 -14.58 -0.14
C ALA A 374 -3.38 -14.88 1.29
N HIS A 375 -3.26 -16.14 1.69
CA HIS A 375 -3.73 -16.62 3.00
C HIS A 375 -2.97 -15.95 4.12
N GLN A 376 -1.64 -15.84 3.97
CA GLN A 376 -0.81 -15.09 4.91
C GLN A 376 0.20 -14.25 4.15
N VAL A 377 0.44 -13.05 4.66
CA VAL A 377 1.40 -12.10 4.11
C VAL A 377 2.23 -11.55 5.25
N PHE A 378 3.54 -11.69 5.13
CA PHE A 378 4.50 -11.29 6.14
C PHE A 378 5.52 -10.32 5.57
N TRP A 379 5.90 -9.35 6.39
CA TRP A 379 7.17 -8.65 6.27
C TRP A 379 8.26 -9.43 7.00
N VAL A 380 9.40 -9.53 6.33
CA VAL A 380 10.64 -10.10 6.82
C VAL A 380 11.58 -8.95 7.10
N SER A 381 11.87 -8.72 8.37
CA SER A 381 12.85 -7.74 8.83
C SER A 381 14.30 -8.18 8.51
N PRO A 382 15.29 -7.29 8.66
CA PRO A 382 16.71 -7.63 8.48
C PRO A 382 17.22 -8.74 9.41
N ASP A 383 16.64 -8.92 10.60
CA ASP A 383 16.97 -10.02 11.53
C ASP A 383 16.17 -11.31 11.24
N HIS A 384 15.38 -11.31 10.16
CA HIS A 384 14.53 -12.40 9.67
C HIS A 384 13.34 -12.72 10.58
N THR A 385 12.92 -11.78 11.43
CA THR A 385 11.66 -11.90 12.15
C THR A 385 10.48 -11.62 11.20
N LEU A 386 9.35 -12.28 11.49
CA LEU A 386 8.13 -12.18 10.69
C LEU A 386 7.13 -11.26 11.38
N ARG A 387 6.59 -10.33 10.62
CA ARG A 387 5.46 -9.49 11.02
C ARG A 387 4.32 -9.64 10.01
N PRO A 388 3.08 -9.93 10.41
CA PRO A 388 1.97 -9.91 9.47
C PRO A 388 1.83 -8.53 8.83
N ALA A 389 1.47 -8.48 7.55
CA ALA A 389 1.27 -7.24 6.82
C ALA A 389 -0.10 -6.61 7.14
N PHE A 390 -0.16 -5.28 7.15
CA PHE A 390 -1.38 -4.48 7.36
C PHE A 390 -2.13 -4.77 8.66
N VAL A 391 -1.38 -5.04 9.75
CA VAL A 391 -1.97 -5.16 11.10
C VAL A 391 -2.41 -3.77 11.59
N ASN A 392 -3.69 -3.63 11.96
CA ASN A 392 -4.19 -2.42 12.60
C ASN A 392 -3.64 -2.31 14.03
N LEU A 393 -2.58 -1.53 14.21
CA LEU A 393 -1.94 -1.31 15.51
C LEU A 393 -2.80 -0.53 16.53
N GLY A 394 -3.91 0.09 16.09
CA GLY A 394 -4.84 0.86 16.93
C GLY A 394 -6.07 0.10 17.46
N ALA A 395 -6.37 -1.09 16.92
CA ALA A 395 -7.42 -1.94 17.49
C ALA A 395 -6.78 -2.74 18.61
N ALA A 396 -7.02 -2.33 19.87
CA ALA A 396 -6.71 -3.16 21.03
C ALA A 396 -7.19 -4.59 20.72
N ASN A 397 -6.25 -5.54 20.71
CA ASN A 397 -6.51 -6.96 20.44
C ASN A 397 -7.79 -7.39 21.16
N ALA A 398 -8.90 -7.48 20.43
CA ALA A 398 -10.05 -8.22 20.90
C ALA A 398 -9.54 -9.65 21.10
N PRO A 399 -9.69 -10.25 22.29
CA PRO A 399 -9.25 -11.61 22.50
C PRO A 399 -9.97 -12.49 21.49
N ALA A 400 -9.22 -13.42 20.88
CA ALA A 400 -9.78 -14.45 20.03
C ALA A 400 -11.02 -15.05 20.75
N PRO A 401 -12.17 -15.21 20.08
CA PRO A 401 -13.29 -15.92 20.68
C PRO A 401 -12.78 -17.31 21.06
N GLY A 402 -12.82 -17.59 22.37
CA GLY A 402 -12.31 -18.82 22.94
C GLY A 402 -12.87 -20.03 22.19
N ALA A 403 -11.97 -20.88 21.71
CA ALA A 403 -12.33 -22.24 21.36
C ALA A 403 -12.81 -22.95 22.66
N PRO A 404 -13.92 -23.70 22.62
CA PRO A 404 -14.19 -24.69 23.66
C PRO A 404 -13.12 -25.79 23.68
#